data_AF-A0A9E3TAX0-F1
#
_entry.id   AF-A0A9E3TAX0-F1
#
_cell.length_a   1.000
_cell.length_b   1.000
_cell.length_c   1.000
_cell.angle_alpha   90.00
_cell.angle_beta   90.00
_cell.angle_gamma   90.00
#
_symmetry.space_group_name_H-M   'P 1'
#
loop_
_entity.id
_entity.type
_entity.pdbx_description
1 polymer ?
#
loop_
_entity_poly.entity_id
_entity_poly.type
_entity_poly.pdbx_seq_one_letter_code
_entity_poly.pdbx_strand_id
1 'polypeptide(L)'
;MQDSPTPRSNPDGSHVTQRPAGGNRTTTISIGTLIPRATRPRPVTSGGTRRFRRGPAPPWPPRSIYHLYGAAILTRTAGPHRRGVLARKVRDRAENPILATNRAASHEYHLLERIEAGIALTGTEVKSARDGRVSLKEAYAKIERGEAFLHDAHFSPYAQGGRDNPDPVRPRKLLLHSGELRKLARATEAGGMTLVPTKLYLKGGKIKLEIALARGKKTYDKRAASRRDEAEREMARLRGQMRE
;
A
#
# COMPACT_ATOMS: atom_id res chain seq x y z
N MET A 1 -36.42 -7.40 -66.62
CA MET A 1 -37.19 -8.03 -65.53
C MET A 1 -36.35 -7.95 -64.26
N GLN A 2 -36.96 -7.48 -63.17
CA GLN A 2 -36.53 -7.52 -61.75
C GLN A 2 -35.77 -6.31 -61.18
N ASP A 3 -36.51 -5.21 -61.01
CA ASP A 3 -36.98 -4.56 -59.76
C ASP A 3 -36.13 -4.53 -58.48
N SER A 4 -36.01 -3.31 -57.94
CA SER A 4 -35.42 -2.91 -56.66
C SER A 4 -36.46 -2.86 -55.52
N PRO A 5 -36.10 -3.08 -54.24
CA PRO A 5 -37.02 -2.82 -53.12
C PRO A 5 -36.78 -1.48 -52.40
N THR A 6 -37.89 -0.81 -52.09
CA THR A 6 -38.09 0.47 -51.38
C THR A 6 -38.23 0.31 -49.84
N PRO A 7 -38.03 1.39 -49.04
CA PRO A 7 -38.21 1.39 -47.59
C PRO A 7 -39.68 1.56 -47.16
N ARG A 8 -40.10 0.90 -46.06
CA ARG A 8 -41.46 0.97 -45.48
C ARG A 8 -41.55 1.96 -44.31
N SER A 9 -42.55 2.84 -44.36
CA SER A 9 -43.01 3.78 -43.33
C SER A 9 -44.14 3.17 -42.47
N ASN A 10 -44.27 3.61 -41.22
CA ASN A 10 -45.41 3.27 -40.35
C ASN A 10 -46.69 4.06 -40.73
N PRO A 11 -47.88 3.45 -40.60
CA PRO A 11 -49.16 4.10 -40.85
C PRO A 11 -49.68 4.85 -39.60
N ASP A 12 -50.55 5.85 -39.79
CA ASP A 12 -51.40 6.51 -38.79
C ASP A 12 -50.93 7.86 -38.20
N GLY A 13 -50.50 8.79 -39.06
CA GLY A 13 -50.24 10.18 -38.71
C GLY A 13 -51.42 10.91 -38.02
N SER A 14 -51.37 11.04 -36.70
CA SER A 14 -52.21 11.94 -35.91
C SER A 14 -51.39 12.67 -34.82
N HIS A 15 -51.65 13.98 -34.68
CA HIS A 15 -51.14 14.85 -33.63
C HIS A 15 -52.04 14.77 -32.38
N VAL A 16 -51.45 14.66 -31.19
CA VAL A 16 -52.15 14.93 -29.91
C VAL A 16 -51.39 15.98 -29.10
N THR A 17 -52.02 17.14 -28.99
CA THR A 17 -51.78 18.22 -28.04
C THR A 17 -52.21 17.80 -26.64
N GLN A 18 -51.45 18.13 -25.59
CA GLN A 18 -51.97 18.62 -24.30
C GLN A 18 -50.86 19.15 -23.36
N ARG A 19 -50.98 20.44 -22.98
CA ARG A 19 -50.51 21.11 -21.75
C ARG A 19 -51.65 21.02 -20.70
N PRO A 20 -51.54 21.52 -19.45
CA PRO A 20 -50.38 21.85 -18.59
C PRO A 20 -50.55 21.33 -17.13
N ALA A 21 -49.53 21.45 -16.26
CA ALA A 21 -49.64 21.94 -14.87
C ALA A 21 -48.36 21.65 -14.07
N GLY A 22 -47.87 22.64 -13.31
CA GLY A 22 -46.84 22.43 -12.29
C GLY A 22 -45.58 23.25 -12.49
N GLY A 23 -45.71 24.59 -12.40
CA GLY A 23 -44.57 25.47 -12.27
C GLY A 23 -44.11 25.60 -10.81
N ASN A 24 -42.79 25.64 -10.61
CA ASN A 24 -42.12 26.34 -9.51
C ASN A 24 -40.98 27.16 -10.12
N ARG A 25 -41.31 28.35 -10.64
CA ARG A 25 -41.10 29.62 -9.94
C ARG A 25 -39.66 29.79 -9.47
N THR A 26 -38.87 30.40 -10.34
CA THR A 26 -38.03 31.54 -9.99
C THR A 26 -38.72 32.37 -8.90
N THR A 27 -38.22 32.27 -7.67
CA THR A 27 -38.54 33.25 -6.63
C THR A 27 -37.21 33.81 -6.15
N THR A 28 -36.85 34.94 -6.76
CA THR A 28 -36.12 36.01 -6.09
C THR A 28 -36.84 36.32 -4.79
N ILE A 29 -36.22 36.02 -3.65
CA ILE A 29 -36.46 36.80 -2.43
C ILE A 29 -35.09 37.26 -1.94
N SER A 30 -34.81 38.52 -2.24
CA SER A 30 -33.93 39.34 -1.41
C SER A 30 -34.50 39.37 0.01
N ILE A 31 -33.81 38.75 0.95
CA ILE A 31 -33.83 39.22 2.33
C ILE A 31 -32.37 39.31 2.73
N GLY A 32 -31.88 40.54 2.81
CA GLY A 32 -30.58 40.82 3.38
C GLY A 32 -30.63 40.41 4.83
N THR A 33 -29.83 39.40 5.17
CA THR A 33 -29.34 39.24 6.52
C THR A 33 -27.84 39.45 6.44
N LEU A 34 -27.45 40.71 6.62
CA LEU A 34 -26.10 41.07 7.03
C LEU A 34 -25.80 40.24 8.28
N ILE A 35 -25.04 39.16 8.12
CA ILE A 35 -24.37 38.54 9.26
C ILE A 35 -23.20 39.48 9.56
N PRO A 36 -23.19 40.20 10.69
CA PRO A 36 -22.01 40.98 11.04
C PRO A 36 -20.86 40.00 11.27
N ARG A 37 -19.88 40.04 10.37
CA ARG A 37 -18.56 39.48 10.57
C ARG A 37 -18.02 40.12 11.85
N ALA A 38 -18.09 39.41 12.97
CA ALA A 38 -17.45 39.81 14.20
C ALA A 38 -15.94 39.90 13.95
N THR A 39 -15.47 41.10 13.66
CA THR A 39 -14.06 41.47 13.68
C THR A 39 -13.59 41.29 15.10
N ARG A 40 -12.95 40.15 15.39
CA ARG A 40 -12.17 39.99 16.61
C ARG A 40 -11.12 41.10 16.63
N PRO A 41 -11.05 41.96 17.67
CA PRO A 41 -9.99 42.94 17.75
C PRO A 41 -8.65 42.20 17.80
N ARG A 42 -7.74 42.55 16.87
CA ARG A 42 -6.33 42.16 16.98
C ARG A 42 -5.76 42.87 18.20
N PRO A 43 -5.07 42.18 19.12
CA PRO A 43 -4.39 42.86 20.21
C PRO A 43 -3.28 43.75 19.64
N VAL A 44 -3.40 45.06 19.84
CA VAL A 44 -2.32 46.03 19.67
C VAL A 44 -1.24 45.69 20.69
N THR A 45 -0.14 45.09 20.22
CA THR A 45 1.06 44.94 21.05
C THR A 45 1.81 46.25 20.92
N SER A 46 1.54 47.18 21.82
CA SER A 46 2.41 48.33 22.06
C SER A 46 3.79 47.81 22.49
N GLY A 47 4.82 48.41 21.89
CA GLY A 47 6.20 48.07 22.15
C GLY A 47 6.53 48.10 23.64
N GLY A 48 7.00 46.98 24.14
CA GLY A 48 7.49 46.82 25.49
C GLY A 48 8.43 45.63 25.53
N THR A 49 9.68 45.82 25.13
CA THR A 49 10.76 44.87 25.36
C THR A 49 10.96 44.71 26.87
N ARG A 50 10.16 43.85 27.52
CA ARG A 50 10.48 43.34 28.85
C ARG A 50 11.71 42.46 28.74
N ARG A 51 12.88 43.09 28.87
CA ARG A 51 14.13 42.43 29.27
C ARG A 51 13.81 41.62 30.53
N PHE A 52 13.66 40.31 30.37
CA PHE A 52 13.76 39.37 31.48
C PHE A 52 15.19 39.51 32.03
N ARG A 53 15.37 40.33 33.07
CA ARG A 53 16.57 40.30 33.91
C ARG A 53 16.58 38.92 34.56
N ARG A 54 17.43 38.02 34.06
CA ARG A 54 17.83 36.83 34.81
C ARG A 54 18.53 37.34 36.07
N GLY A 55 17.92 37.15 37.23
CA GLY A 55 18.62 37.33 38.50
C GLY A 55 19.76 36.30 38.62
N PRO A 56 20.83 36.59 39.40
CA PRO A 56 21.88 35.62 39.65
C PRO A 56 21.31 34.41 40.40
N ALA A 57 21.78 33.21 40.04
CA ALA A 57 21.40 31.98 40.71
C ALA A 57 21.82 32.01 42.19
N PRO A 58 21.02 31.43 43.11
CA PRO A 58 21.39 31.38 44.52
C PRO A 58 22.66 30.51 44.72
N PRO A 59 23.57 30.89 45.63
CA PRO A 59 24.74 30.08 45.94
C PRO A 59 24.32 28.81 46.69
N TRP A 60 24.96 27.69 46.34
CA TRP A 60 24.81 26.42 47.03
C TRP A 60 25.33 26.53 48.48
N PRO A 61 24.72 25.83 49.46
CA PRO A 61 25.21 25.84 50.83
C PRO A 61 26.58 25.14 50.96
N PRO A 62 27.40 25.52 51.96
CA PRO A 62 28.77 25.02 52.12
C PRO A 62 28.84 23.51 52.42
N ARG A 63 29.85 22.85 51.85
CA ARG A 63 30.07 21.39 51.78
C ARG A 63 30.41 20.69 53.11
N SER A 64 30.11 21.25 54.28
CA SER A 64 30.62 20.74 55.57
C SER A 64 29.61 19.99 56.47
N ILE A 65 28.40 19.67 55.99
CA ILE A 65 27.38 18.95 56.79
C ILE A 65 26.85 17.72 56.02
N TYR A 66 27.73 16.80 55.62
CA TYR A 66 27.33 15.50 55.05
C TYR A 66 27.94 14.31 55.78
N HIS A 67 28.14 14.40 57.10
CA HIS A 67 28.72 13.29 57.85
C HIS A 67 27.80 12.53 58.80
N LEU A 68 26.53 12.91 59.01
CA LEU A 68 25.74 12.24 60.05
C LEU A 68 24.24 11.99 59.79
N TYR A 69 23.80 11.88 58.54
CA TYR A 69 22.49 11.25 58.28
C TYR A 69 22.57 10.31 57.08
N GLY A 70 22.56 9.02 57.37
CA GLY A 70 22.26 7.98 56.41
C GLY A 70 20.79 8.01 55.97
N ALA A 71 20.56 7.29 54.87
CA ALA A 71 19.27 6.86 54.32
C ALA A 71 18.39 7.89 53.59
N ALA A 72 18.53 7.85 52.26
CA ALA A 72 17.44 7.58 51.32
C ALA A 72 16.20 8.50 51.34
N ILE A 73 16.17 9.51 50.46
CA ILE A 73 14.97 9.80 49.65
C ILE A 73 15.39 10.08 48.21
N LEU A 74 14.92 9.19 47.34
CA LEU A 74 14.96 9.25 45.88
C LEU A 74 14.33 10.54 45.34
N THR A 75 15.10 11.38 44.64
CA THR A 75 14.61 12.10 43.45
C THR A 75 15.71 12.20 42.41
N ARG A 76 16.04 11.03 41.85
CA ARG A 76 16.77 10.91 40.59
C ARG A 76 15.85 11.38 39.46
N THR A 77 15.76 12.68 39.21
CA THR A 77 15.23 13.25 37.96
C THR A 77 16.30 13.20 36.87
N ALA A 78 16.78 12.00 36.56
CA ALA A 78 17.42 11.73 35.28
C ALA A 78 16.30 11.36 34.29
N GLY A 79 15.86 12.35 33.52
CA GLY A 79 14.77 12.20 32.55
C GLY A 79 15.03 11.08 31.53
N PRO A 80 13.98 10.34 31.09
CA PRO A 80 14.12 9.24 30.15
C PRO A 80 14.10 9.76 28.71
N HIS A 81 15.03 10.65 28.34
CA HIS A 81 15.12 11.15 26.97
C HIS A 81 16.46 10.75 26.35
N ARG A 82 16.55 9.48 25.91
CA ARG A 82 17.46 8.97 24.85
C ARG A 82 17.58 7.43 24.78
N ARG A 83 16.74 6.67 25.48
CA ARG A 83 16.73 5.18 25.40
C ARG A 83 15.77 4.59 24.34
N GLY A 84 15.31 5.37 23.36
CA GLY A 84 14.31 4.92 22.39
C GLY A 84 14.85 4.51 21.01
N VAL A 85 16.05 4.95 20.62
CA VAL A 85 16.47 4.85 19.20
C VAL A 85 17.23 3.55 18.92
N LEU A 86 17.93 2.99 19.90
CA LEU A 86 18.73 1.76 19.72
C LEU A 86 17.91 0.46 19.84
N ALA A 87 16.83 0.46 20.63
CA ALA A 87 16.01 -0.74 20.87
C ALA A 87 15.12 -1.13 19.69
N ARG A 88 14.89 -0.22 18.72
CA ARG A 88 14.10 -0.52 17.51
C ARG A 88 14.90 -1.31 16.46
N LYS A 89 16.23 -1.24 16.51
CA LYS A 89 17.12 -1.79 15.46
C LYS A 89 17.44 -3.28 15.62
N VAL A 90 17.09 -3.89 16.75
CA VAL A 90 17.41 -5.31 17.04
C VAL A 90 16.37 -6.27 16.45
N ARG A 91 15.12 -5.82 16.21
CA ARG A 91 14.05 -6.65 15.62
C ARG A 91 14.21 -6.89 14.12
N ASP A 92 14.94 -6.03 13.41
CA ASP A 92 15.10 -6.12 11.94
C ASP A 92 16.11 -7.18 11.48
N ARG A 93 16.75 -7.92 12.39
CA ARG A 93 17.85 -8.84 12.05
C ARG A 93 17.45 -10.29 11.79
N ALA A 94 16.25 -10.73 12.16
CA ALA A 94 15.94 -12.16 12.18
C ALA A 94 14.99 -12.64 11.08
N GLU A 95 13.98 -11.86 10.68
CA GLU A 95 12.98 -12.33 9.71
C GLU A 95 12.54 -11.18 8.81
N ASN A 96 12.59 -11.39 7.50
CA ASN A 96 12.07 -10.44 6.51
C ASN A 96 10.54 -10.52 6.53
N PRO A 97 9.80 -9.49 6.99
CA PRO A 97 8.34 -9.52 7.03
C PRO A 97 7.78 -9.73 5.62
N ILE A 98 6.97 -10.77 5.46
CA ILE A 98 6.26 -11.05 4.21
C ILE A 98 5.01 -10.15 4.19
N LEU A 99 4.88 -9.34 3.15
CA LEU A 99 3.75 -8.42 2.98
C LEU A 99 2.63 -9.07 2.16
N ALA A 100 2.99 -9.81 1.11
CA ALA A 100 2.03 -10.53 0.27
C ALA A 100 2.67 -11.80 -0.33
N THR A 101 1.85 -12.83 -0.52
CA THR A 101 2.25 -14.09 -1.16
C THR A 101 1.27 -14.47 -2.25
N ASN A 102 1.76 -14.83 -3.43
CA ASN A 102 0.95 -15.41 -4.48
C ASN A 102 0.85 -16.93 -4.29
N ARG A 103 -0.21 -17.38 -3.62
CA ARG A 103 -0.49 -18.82 -3.45
C ARG A 103 -0.90 -19.48 -4.76
N ALA A 104 -1.50 -18.74 -5.69
CA ALA A 104 -1.92 -19.28 -6.99
C ALA A 104 -0.71 -19.71 -7.83
N ALA A 105 0.40 -18.98 -7.76
CA ALA A 105 1.64 -19.28 -8.49
C ALA A 105 2.13 -20.72 -8.27
N SER A 106 2.14 -21.21 -7.03
CA SER A 106 2.58 -22.58 -6.71
C SER A 106 1.64 -23.67 -7.21
N HIS A 107 0.34 -23.38 -7.34
CA HIS A 107 -0.63 -24.36 -7.83
C HIS A 107 -0.67 -24.40 -9.36
N GLU A 108 -0.64 -23.24 -10.02
CA GLU A 108 -0.84 -23.12 -11.46
C GLU A 108 0.42 -23.36 -12.28
N TYR A 109 1.60 -23.10 -11.70
CA TYR A 109 2.88 -23.15 -12.40
C TYR A 109 3.91 -24.03 -11.72
N HIS A 110 4.81 -24.61 -12.52
CA HIS A 110 6.08 -25.13 -12.06
C HIS A 110 7.08 -23.98 -11.97
N LEU A 111 7.49 -23.66 -10.75
CA LEU A 111 8.48 -22.61 -10.46
C LEU A 111 9.88 -23.21 -10.61
N LEU A 112 10.68 -22.68 -11.55
CA LEU A 112 12.02 -23.17 -11.85
C LEU A 112 13.07 -22.39 -11.07
N GLU A 113 13.32 -21.16 -11.50
CA GLU A 113 14.32 -20.26 -10.93
C GLU A 113 13.62 -19.07 -10.28
N ARG A 114 14.11 -18.63 -9.12
CA ARG A 114 13.59 -17.49 -8.37
C ARG A 114 14.66 -16.42 -8.27
N ILE A 115 14.29 -15.19 -8.58
CA ILE A 115 15.18 -14.03 -8.60
C ILE A 115 14.55 -12.90 -7.76
N GLU A 116 15.40 -12.18 -7.03
CA GLU A 116 15.00 -11.04 -6.22
C GLU A 116 15.06 -9.75 -7.07
N ALA A 117 13.93 -9.08 -7.22
CA ALA A 117 13.81 -7.79 -7.90
C ALA A 117 13.49 -6.67 -6.92
N GLY A 118 14.08 -5.49 -7.13
CA GLY A 118 13.53 -4.25 -6.57
C GLY A 118 12.29 -3.83 -7.35
N ILE A 119 11.38 -3.11 -6.71
CA ILE A 119 10.19 -2.54 -7.39
C ILE A 119 10.15 -1.03 -7.18
N ALA A 120 9.89 -0.28 -8.26
CA ALA A 120 9.68 1.15 -8.22
C ALA A 120 8.24 1.45 -7.77
N LEU A 121 8.09 1.89 -6.52
CA LEU A 121 6.81 2.23 -5.90
C LEU A 121 6.76 3.70 -5.50
N THR A 122 5.56 4.28 -5.54
CA THR A 122 5.30 5.61 -4.97
C THR A 122 5.11 5.49 -3.46
N GLY A 123 5.37 6.57 -2.71
CA GLY A 123 5.27 6.59 -1.25
C GLY A 123 3.91 6.12 -0.70
N THR A 124 2.80 6.45 -1.37
CA THR A 124 1.44 5.99 -1.03
C THR A 124 1.30 4.47 -1.17
N GLU A 125 1.83 3.88 -2.24
CA GLU A 125 1.84 2.42 -2.43
C GLU A 125 2.70 1.71 -1.40
N VAL A 126 3.83 2.30 -0.99
CA VAL A 126 4.66 1.74 0.09
C VAL A 126 3.88 1.66 1.39
N LYS A 127 2.98 2.62 1.66
CA LYS A 127 2.09 2.57 2.83
C LYS A 127 1.05 1.46 2.68
N SER A 128 0.35 1.39 1.55
CA SER A 128 -0.61 0.31 1.30
C SER A 128 0.01 -1.09 1.38
N ALA A 129 1.23 -1.25 0.86
CA ALA A 129 1.97 -2.50 0.93
C ALA A 129 2.37 -2.87 2.36
N ARG A 130 2.74 -1.89 3.19
CA ARG A 130 3.02 -2.11 4.62
C ARG A 130 1.76 -2.47 5.42
N ASP A 131 0.60 -1.98 4.98
CA ASP A 131 -0.71 -2.35 5.54
C ASP A 131 -1.21 -3.71 5.02
N GLY A 132 -0.44 -4.41 4.18
CA GLY A 132 -0.80 -5.72 3.62
C GLY A 132 -1.88 -5.66 2.53
N ARG A 133 -2.22 -4.47 2.01
CA ARG A 133 -3.27 -4.28 1.01
C ARG A 133 -2.73 -4.41 -0.42
N VAL A 134 -2.17 -5.57 -0.73
CA VAL A 134 -1.58 -5.89 -2.04
C VAL A 134 -2.01 -7.28 -2.48
N SER A 135 -2.45 -7.39 -3.73
CA SER A 135 -2.75 -8.66 -4.38
C SER A 135 -1.82 -8.87 -5.56
N LEU A 136 -1.17 -10.05 -5.59
CA LEU A 136 -0.26 -10.49 -6.65
C LEU A 136 -0.85 -11.65 -7.46
N LYS A 137 -2.12 -11.99 -7.26
CA LYS A 137 -2.73 -13.22 -7.80
C LYS A 137 -2.67 -13.28 -9.33
N GLU A 138 -3.04 -12.19 -9.98
CA GLU A 138 -3.14 -12.07 -11.46
C GLU A 138 -1.90 -11.42 -12.07
N ALA A 139 -0.97 -10.98 -11.23
CA ALA A 139 0.19 -10.23 -11.66
C ALA A 139 1.18 -11.10 -12.44
N TYR A 140 1.80 -10.52 -13.46
CA TYR A 140 2.92 -11.12 -14.20
C TYR A 140 3.97 -10.07 -14.53
N ALA A 141 5.20 -10.52 -14.75
CA ALA A 141 6.26 -9.64 -15.21
C ALA A 141 6.49 -9.83 -16.71
N LYS A 142 6.77 -8.72 -17.40
CA LYS A 142 7.08 -8.70 -18.83
C LYS A 142 8.35 -7.89 -19.05
N ILE A 143 9.18 -8.35 -19.97
CA ILE A 143 10.38 -7.63 -20.38
C ILE A 143 10.07 -6.91 -21.68
N GLU A 144 10.18 -5.59 -21.65
CA GLU A 144 9.93 -4.72 -22.78
C GLU A 144 11.11 -3.77 -22.96
N ARG A 145 11.69 -3.73 -24.17
CA ARG A 145 12.80 -2.83 -24.53
C ARG A 145 14.01 -2.92 -23.57
N GLY A 146 14.29 -4.11 -23.03
CA GLY A 146 15.40 -4.35 -22.10
C GLY A 146 15.14 -3.96 -20.65
N GLU A 147 13.91 -3.59 -20.31
CA GLU A 147 13.47 -3.29 -18.95
C GLU A 147 12.38 -4.26 -18.52
N ALA A 148 12.30 -4.57 -17.23
CA ALA A 148 11.26 -5.44 -16.70
C ALA A 148 10.15 -4.61 -16.04
N PHE A 149 8.91 -4.93 -16.35
CA PHE A 149 7.72 -4.31 -15.78
C PHE A 149 6.83 -5.38 -15.15
N LEU A 150 6.25 -5.04 -14.01
CA LEU A 150 5.21 -5.81 -13.35
C LEU A 150 3.85 -5.26 -13.77
N HIS A 151 3.04 -6.13 -14.38
CA HIS A 151 1.68 -5.87 -14.82
C HIS A 151 0.68 -6.55 -13.90
N ASP A 152 -0.54 -6.01 -13.86
CA ASP A 152 -1.71 -6.58 -13.18
C ASP A 152 -1.53 -6.87 -11.67
N ALA A 153 -0.55 -6.21 -11.06
CA ALA A 153 -0.39 -6.18 -9.61
C ALA A 153 -1.31 -5.11 -9.03
N HIS A 154 -2.24 -5.54 -8.17
CA HIS A 154 -3.21 -4.65 -7.54
C HIS A 154 -2.68 -4.15 -6.20
N PHE A 155 -2.41 -2.85 -6.12
CA PHE A 155 -2.08 -2.15 -4.88
C PHE A 155 -3.27 -1.28 -4.50
N SER A 156 -3.95 -1.60 -3.40
CA SER A 156 -5.12 -0.82 -3.01
C SER A 156 -4.70 0.62 -2.64
N PRO A 157 -5.47 1.64 -3.05
CA PRO A 157 -5.17 3.03 -2.71
C PRO A 157 -5.02 3.22 -1.19
N TYR A 158 -4.09 4.09 -0.80
CA TYR A 158 -3.92 4.41 0.61
C TYR A 158 -5.04 5.35 1.03
N ALA A 159 -5.78 4.99 2.09
CA ALA A 159 -6.94 5.76 2.53
C ALA A 159 -6.58 7.22 2.90
N GLN A 160 -5.39 7.43 3.47
CA GLN A 160 -4.91 8.78 3.83
C GLN A 160 -4.09 9.45 2.70
N GLY A 161 -4.03 8.84 1.51
CA GLY A 161 -3.28 9.35 0.36
C GLY A 161 -4.01 10.43 -0.46
N GLY A 162 -5.33 10.58 -0.28
CA GLY A 162 -6.11 11.58 -0.99
C GLY A 162 -5.94 11.52 -2.51
N ARG A 163 -5.53 12.64 -3.12
CA ARG A 163 -5.37 12.82 -4.58
C ARG A 163 -4.06 12.24 -5.12
N ASP A 164 -3.09 11.95 -4.27
CA ASP A 164 -1.75 11.45 -4.67
C ASP A 164 -1.69 9.93 -4.80
N ASN A 165 -2.85 9.27 -4.83
CA ASN A 165 -2.96 7.84 -5.05
C ASN A 165 -2.83 7.55 -6.55
N PRO A 166 -1.80 6.79 -6.98
CA PRO A 166 -1.71 6.35 -8.35
C PRO A 166 -2.78 5.30 -8.67
N ASP A 167 -2.96 5.01 -9.96
CA ASP A 167 -3.81 3.90 -10.41
C ASP A 167 -3.36 2.56 -9.78
N PRO A 168 -4.26 1.82 -9.11
CA PRO A 168 -3.96 0.55 -8.46
C PRO A 168 -3.25 -0.48 -9.33
N VAL A 169 -3.60 -0.56 -10.63
CA VAL A 169 -3.17 -1.63 -11.55
C VAL A 169 -2.08 -1.14 -12.52
N ARG A 170 -1.49 0.03 -12.27
CA ARG A 170 -0.45 0.56 -13.15
C ARG A 170 0.75 -0.38 -13.31
N PRO A 171 1.41 -0.38 -14.49
CA PRO A 171 2.65 -1.10 -14.68
C PRO A 171 3.77 -0.50 -13.81
N ARG A 172 4.54 -1.36 -13.13
CA ARG A 172 5.61 -0.93 -12.21
C ARG A 172 6.95 -1.46 -12.68
N LYS A 173 7.95 -0.58 -12.77
CA LYS A 173 9.30 -0.98 -13.18
C LYS A 173 9.96 -1.85 -12.13
N LEU A 174 10.58 -2.94 -12.58
CA LEU A 174 11.40 -3.84 -11.79
C LEU A 174 12.88 -3.48 -11.96
N LEU A 175 13.59 -3.47 -10.84
CA LEU A 175 15.01 -3.14 -10.75
C LEU A 175 15.79 -4.45 -10.58
N LEU A 176 16.34 -4.94 -11.70
CA LEU A 176 17.10 -6.18 -11.83
C LEU A 176 18.48 -5.88 -12.40
N HIS A 177 19.43 -6.81 -12.24
CA HIS A 177 20.73 -6.67 -12.88
C HIS A 177 20.63 -6.90 -14.40
N SER A 178 21.49 -6.24 -15.18
CA SER A 178 21.46 -6.33 -16.66
C SER A 178 21.66 -7.77 -17.17
N GLY A 179 22.52 -8.55 -16.50
CA GLY A 179 22.75 -9.96 -16.81
C GLY A 179 21.51 -10.84 -16.55
N GLU A 180 20.79 -10.57 -15.45
CA GLU A 180 19.54 -11.28 -15.12
C GLU A 180 18.44 -10.95 -16.12
N LEU A 181 18.29 -9.67 -16.48
CA LEU A 181 17.36 -9.21 -17.52
C LEU A 181 17.57 -9.94 -18.85
N ARG A 182 18.82 -10.07 -19.31
CA ARG A 182 19.13 -10.80 -20.55
C ARG A 182 18.81 -12.29 -20.45
N LYS A 183 19.08 -12.91 -19.30
CA LYS A 183 18.77 -14.33 -19.07
C LYS A 183 17.27 -14.57 -19.11
N LEU A 184 16.50 -13.72 -18.43
CA LEU A 184 15.04 -13.82 -18.38
C LEU A 184 14.42 -13.51 -19.75
N ALA A 185 14.92 -12.50 -20.47
CA ALA A 185 14.46 -12.18 -21.81
C ALA A 185 14.58 -13.38 -22.76
N ARG A 186 15.76 -14.01 -22.81
CA ARG A 186 15.99 -15.23 -23.60
C ARG A 186 15.05 -16.37 -23.22
N ALA A 187 14.80 -16.56 -21.92
CA ALA A 187 13.92 -17.62 -21.43
C ALA A 187 12.44 -17.37 -21.79
N THR A 188 11.99 -16.12 -21.75
CA THR A 188 10.63 -15.74 -22.16
C THR A 188 10.46 -15.77 -23.68
N GLU A 189 11.46 -15.32 -24.45
CA GLU A 189 11.47 -15.32 -25.92
C GLU A 189 11.49 -16.73 -26.52
N ALA A 190 12.20 -17.67 -25.89
CA ALA A 190 12.23 -19.08 -26.30
C ALA A 190 10.86 -19.77 -26.27
N GLY A 191 9.84 -19.11 -25.69
CA GLY A 191 8.46 -19.56 -25.68
C GLY A 191 8.20 -20.63 -24.62
N GLY A 192 7.08 -20.51 -23.92
CA GLY A 192 6.63 -21.51 -22.95
C GLY A 192 7.07 -21.29 -21.50
N MET A 193 7.73 -20.17 -21.21
CA MET A 193 8.00 -19.72 -19.84
C MET A 193 7.44 -18.31 -19.61
N THR A 194 6.87 -18.10 -18.44
CA THR A 194 6.32 -16.83 -17.98
C THR A 194 7.03 -16.37 -16.72
N LEU A 195 7.05 -15.06 -16.48
CA LEU A 195 7.60 -14.50 -15.25
C LEU A 195 6.45 -14.21 -14.29
N VAL A 196 6.42 -14.93 -13.17
CA VAL A 196 5.32 -14.86 -12.19
C VAL A 196 5.87 -14.37 -10.85
N PRO A 197 5.26 -13.36 -10.21
CA PRO A 197 5.62 -12.93 -8.86
C PRO A 197 5.17 -13.97 -7.83
N THR A 198 6.06 -14.35 -6.92
CA THR A 198 5.79 -15.34 -5.87
C THR A 198 5.51 -14.70 -4.52
N LYS A 199 6.36 -13.77 -4.07
CA LYS A 199 6.22 -13.09 -2.78
C LYS A 199 6.76 -11.67 -2.83
N LEU A 200 6.17 -10.83 -2.00
CA LEU A 200 6.60 -9.46 -1.76
C LEU A 200 6.90 -9.32 -0.27
N TYR A 201 8.10 -8.85 0.05
CA TYR A 201 8.63 -8.85 1.42
C TYR A 201 9.52 -7.64 1.68
N LEU A 202 9.75 -7.35 2.95
CA LEU A 202 10.63 -6.27 3.40
C LEU A 202 12.03 -6.81 3.68
N LYS A 203 13.06 -6.21 3.08
CA LYS A 203 14.48 -6.51 3.35
C LYS A 203 15.25 -5.21 3.48
N GLY A 204 15.82 -4.96 4.66
CA GLY A 204 16.56 -3.73 4.96
C GLY A 204 15.73 -2.45 4.78
N GLY A 205 14.44 -2.50 5.14
CA GLY A 205 13.51 -1.37 5.03
C GLY A 205 13.00 -1.06 3.62
N LYS A 206 13.45 -1.80 2.60
CA LYS A 206 12.97 -1.71 1.21
C LYS A 206 12.03 -2.87 0.90
N ILE A 207 11.03 -2.60 0.05
CA ILE A 207 10.15 -3.63 -0.47
C ILE A 207 10.85 -4.32 -1.64
N LYS A 208 10.90 -5.65 -1.58
CA LYS A 208 11.45 -6.51 -2.63
C LYS A 208 10.38 -7.46 -3.12
N LEU A 209 10.46 -7.78 -4.40
CA LEU A 209 9.60 -8.72 -5.08
C LEU A 209 10.45 -9.92 -5.49
N GLU A 210 10.00 -11.13 -5.16
CA GLU A 210 10.55 -12.34 -5.76
C GLU A 210 9.76 -12.66 -7.02
N ILE A 211 10.46 -12.81 -8.14
CA ILE A 211 9.91 -13.25 -9.42
C ILE A 211 10.45 -14.64 -9.72
N ALA A 212 9.63 -15.48 -10.34
CA ALA A 212 10.01 -16.81 -10.74
C ALA A 212 9.83 -17.03 -12.24
N LEU A 213 10.78 -17.71 -12.85
CA LEU A 213 10.61 -18.30 -14.16
C LEU A 213 9.70 -19.52 -14.01
N ALA A 214 8.55 -19.47 -14.68
CA ALA A 214 7.44 -20.37 -14.44
C ALA A 214 7.02 -21.06 -15.74
N ARG A 215 6.71 -22.35 -15.67
CA ARG A 215 6.06 -23.10 -16.75
C ARG A 215 4.67 -23.50 -16.31
N GLY A 216 3.65 -23.27 -17.14
CA GLY A 216 2.27 -23.67 -16.83
C GLY A 216 2.17 -25.19 -16.58
N LYS A 217 1.51 -25.60 -15.50
CA LYS A 217 1.24 -27.03 -15.24
C LYS A 217 0.18 -27.55 -16.19
N LYS A 218 0.31 -28.80 -16.63
CA LYS A 218 -0.76 -29.49 -17.35
C LYS A 218 -1.90 -29.83 -16.39
N THR A 219 -3.12 -30.01 -16.92
CA THR A 219 -4.31 -30.35 -16.11
C THR A 219 -4.12 -31.64 -15.31
N TYR A 220 -3.41 -32.62 -15.87
CA TYR A 220 -3.03 -33.84 -15.18
C TYR A 220 -2.17 -33.57 -13.93
N ASP A 221 -1.13 -32.75 -14.07
CA ASP A 221 -0.22 -32.40 -12.98
C ASP A 221 -0.93 -31.57 -11.89
N LYS A 222 -1.88 -30.71 -12.29
CA LYS A 222 -2.73 -29.97 -11.35
C LYS A 222 -3.57 -30.91 -10.48
N ARG A 223 -4.23 -31.91 -11.07
CA ARG A 223 -5.01 -32.92 -10.31
C ARG A 223 -4.14 -33.73 -9.36
N ALA A 224 -2.92 -34.07 -9.77
CA ALA A 224 -1.98 -34.78 -8.90
C ALA A 224 -1.53 -33.92 -7.71
N ALA A 225 -1.24 -32.63 -7.95
CA ALA A 225 -0.89 -31.69 -6.90
C ALA A 225 -2.05 -31.47 -5.91
N SER A 226 -3.27 -31.24 -6.40
CA SER A 226 -4.45 -31.06 -5.53
C SER A 226 -4.70 -32.26 -4.62
N ARG A 227 -4.61 -33.49 -5.16
CA ARG A 227 -4.78 -34.72 -4.36
C ARG A 227 -3.72 -34.86 -3.27
N ARG A 228 -2.47 -34.49 -3.56
CA ARG A 228 -1.38 -34.51 -2.57
C ARG A 228 -1.62 -33.47 -1.48
N ASP A 229 -2.00 -32.25 -1.85
CA ASP A 229 -2.30 -31.17 -0.89
C ASP A 229 -3.51 -31.53 -0.01
N GLU A 230 -4.54 -32.18 -0.56
CA GLU A 230 -5.71 -32.65 0.19
C GLU A 230 -5.32 -33.74 1.19
N ALA A 231 -4.58 -34.75 0.75
CA ALA A 231 -4.09 -35.82 1.63
C ALA A 231 -3.19 -35.26 2.75
N GLU A 232 -2.32 -34.30 2.44
CA GLU A 232 -1.46 -33.67 3.45
C GLU A 232 -2.27 -32.87 4.49
N ARG A 233 -3.30 -32.14 4.05
CA ARG A 233 -4.22 -31.43 4.96
C ARG A 233 -5.01 -32.37 5.85
N GLU A 234 -5.47 -33.50 5.32
CA GLU A 234 -6.16 -34.53 6.10
C GLU A 234 -5.25 -35.13 7.17
N MET A 235 -4.05 -35.54 6.79
CA MET A 235 -3.04 -36.04 7.74
C MET A 235 -2.68 -35.00 8.80
N ALA A 236 -2.56 -33.72 8.43
CA ALA A 236 -2.31 -32.64 9.37
C ALA A 236 -3.46 -32.45 10.38
N ARG A 237 -4.72 -32.57 9.93
CA ARG A 237 -5.90 -32.53 10.80
C ARG A 237 -5.92 -33.69 11.78
N LEU A 238 -5.68 -34.92 11.32
CA LEU A 238 -5.60 -36.12 12.16
C LEU A 238 -4.48 -36.01 13.21
N ARG A 239 -3.29 -35.52 12.80
CA ARG A 239 -2.18 -35.25 13.72
C ARG A 239 -2.52 -34.21 14.79
N GLY A 240 -3.34 -33.22 14.46
CA GLY A 240 -3.85 -32.25 15.42
C GLY A 240 -4.78 -32.90 16.44
N GLN A 241 -5.70 -33.74 15.99
CA GLN A 241 -6.65 -34.47 16.84
C GLN A 241 -5.98 -35.49 17.77
N MET A 242 -4.87 -36.13 17.36
CA MET A 242 -4.12 -37.07 18.21
C MET A 242 -3.26 -36.39 19.29
N ARG A 243 -3.08 -35.07 19.23
CA ARG A 243 -2.26 -34.29 20.17
C ARG A 243 -3.07 -33.70 21.34
N GLU A 244 -4.39 -33.85 21.30
CA GLU A 244 -5.35 -33.34 22.28
C GLU A 244 -5.91 -34.51 23.10
#